data_AF-A0A368Y3A8-F1
#
_entry.id   AF-A0A368Y3A8-F1
#
_cell.length_a   1.000
_cell.length_b   1.000
_cell.length_c   1.000
_cell.angle_alpha   90.00
_cell.angle_beta   90.00
_cell.angle_gamma   90.00
#
_symmetry.space_group_name_H-M   'P 1'
#
loop_
_entity.id
_entity.type
_entity.pdbx_description
1 polymer ?
#
loop_
_entity_poly.entity_id
_entity_poly.type
_entity_poly.pdbx_seq_one_letter_code
_entity_poly.pdbx_strand_id
1 'polypeptide(L)' 'MATLADLRDRENPMPIDRARAVAEVATVLINSAKVEVEYLKVTKRKTGEFFRPGKAIEPGRGDA' A
#
# COMPACT_ATOMS: atom_id res chain seq x y z
N MET A 1 1.10 -9.73 4.56
CA MET A 1 0.65 -8.44 5.14
C MET A 1 0.74 -8.54 6.66
N ALA A 2 1.85 -8.12 7.26
CA ALA A 2 2.10 -8.33 8.69
C ALA A 2 1.51 -7.20 9.57
N THR A 3 1.55 -5.95 9.12
CA THR A 3 1.24 -4.77 9.93
C THR A 3 -0.22 -4.61 10.35
N LEU A 4 -1.20 -5.06 9.56
CA LEU A 4 -2.62 -5.00 9.93
C LEU A 4 -3.01 -6.10 10.92
N ALA A 5 -2.29 -7.23 10.92
CA ALA A 5 -2.51 -8.33 11.86
C ALA A 5 -2.03 -7.94 13.26
N ASP A 6 -0.89 -7.25 13.36
CA ASP A 6 -0.32 -6.73 14.61
C ASP A 6 -1.25 -5.75 15.36
N LEU A 7 -2.15 -5.06 14.66
CA LEU A 7 -3.16 -4.18 15.30
C LEU A 7 -4.22 -4.96 16.08
N ARG A 8 -4.40 -6.25 15.77
CA ARG A 8 -5.40 -7.13 16.39
C ARG A 8 -4.79 -8.08 17.42
N ASP A 9 -3.47 -8.04 17.60
CA ASP A 9 -2.75 -8.83 18.60
C ASP A 9 -3.01 -8.26 20.00
N ARG A 10 -3.52 -9.11 20.89
CA ARG A 10 -3.84 -8.75 22.28
C ARG A 10 -2.72 -9.10 23.26
N GLU A 11 -1.81 -9.99 22.88
CA GLU A 11 -0.67 -10.41 23.71
C GLU A 11 0.52 -9.48 23.50
N ASN A 12 0.75 -9.02 22.27
CA ASN A 12 1.78 -8.04 21.93
C ASN A 12 1.23 -6.94 21.01
N PRO A 13 0.40 -6.03 21.53
CA PRO A 13 -0.25 -5.00 20.72
C PRO A 13 0.78 -4.02 20.14
N MET A 14 0.55 -3.59 18.90
CA MET A 14 1.33 -2.51 18.31
C MET A 14 1.23 -1.22 19.15
N PRO A 15 2.34 -0.52 19.41
CA PRO A 15 2.29 0.79 20.06
C PRO A 15 1.37 1.77 19.32
N ILE A 16 0.57 2.54 20.06
CA ILE A 16 -0.45 3.44 19.51
C ILE A 16 0.15 4.44 18.52
N ASP A 17 1.34 4.99 18.81
CA ASP A 17 1.99 5.96 17.92
C ASP A 17 2.41 5.33 16.59
N ARG A 18 2.91 4.08 16.63
CA ARG A 18 3.20 3.30 15.41
C ARG A 18 1.91 3.01 14.63
N ALA A 19 0.84 2.64 15.33
CA ALA A 19 -0.45 2.38 14.69
C ALA A 19 -1.01 3.63 13.99
N ARG A 20 -0.90 4.81 14.61
CA ARG A 20 -1.29 6.09 13.99
C ARG A 20 -0.46 6.40 12.75
N ALA A 21 0.86 6.29 12.84
CA ALA A 21 1.74 6.53 11.70
C ALA A 21 1.41 5.60 10.51
N VAL A 22 1.11 4.32 10.78
CA VAL A 22 0.67 3.37 9.75
C VAL A 22 -0.68 3.80 9.13
N ALA A 23 -1.63 4.23 9.96
CA ALA A 23 -2.94 4.68 9.49
C ALA A 23 -2.85 5.95 8.62
N GLU A 24 -1.96 6.88 8.95
CA GLU A 24 -1.69 8.08 8.15
C GLU A 24 -1.14 7.73 6.77
N VAL A 25 -0.13 6.86 6.70
CA VAL A 25 0.43 6.38 5.43
C VAL A 25 -0.64 5.63 4.62
N ALA A 26 -1.43 4.77 5.25
CA ALA A 26 -2.53 4.07 4.60
C ALA A 26 -3.56 5.05 4.01
N THR A 27 -3.84 6.16 4.70
CA THR A 27 -4.75 7.20 4.20
C THR A 27 -4.22 7.85 2.92
N VAL A 28 -2.91 8.13 2.85
CA VAL A 28 -2.27 8.67 1.64
C VAL A 28 -2.35 7.67 0.47
N LEU A 29 -2.14 6.38 0.73
CA LEU A 29 -2.29 5.33 -0.28
C LEU A 29 -3.72 5.24 -0.81
N ILE A 30 -4.73 5.30 0.07
CA ILE A 30 -6.14 5.30 -0.31
C ILE A 30 -6.48 6.51 -1.17
N ASN A 31 -5.98 7.69 -0.81
CA ASN A 31 -6.22 8.91 -1.59
C ASN A 31 -5.61 8.81 -2.99
N SER A 32 -4.40 8.24 -3.11
CA SER A 32 -3.76 7.98 -4.40
C SER A 32 -4.59 7.00 -5.26
N ALA A 33 -5.10 5.93 -4.65
CA ALA A 33 -5.96 4.95 -5.31
C ALA A 33 -7.29 5.58 -5.80
N LYS A 34 -7.89 6.49 -5.02
CA LYS A 34 -9.12 7.21 -5.41
C LYS A 34 -8.91 8.07 -6.66
N VAL A 35 -7.79 8.81 -6.70
CA VAL A 35 -7.43 9.63 -7.88
C VAL A 35 -7.31 8.75 -9.13
N GLU A 36 -6.67 7.59 -9.03
CA GLU A 36 -6.59 6.63 -10.15
C GLU A 36 -7.98 6.16 -10.59
N VAL A 37 -8.86 5.82 -9.65
CA VAL A 37 -10.24 5.41 -9.96
C VAL A 37 -11.02 6.51 -10.68
N GLU A 38 -10.88 7.76 -10.25
CA GLU A 38 -11.51 8.91 -10.91
C GLU A 38 -10.98 9.09 -12.34
N TYR A 39 -9.66 9.01 -12.52
CA TYR A 39 -9.04 9.04 -13.83
C TYR A 39 -9.57 7.94 -14.76
N LEU A 40 -9.71 6.70 -14.27
CA LEU A 40 -10.28 5.59 -15.04
C LEU A 40 -11.75 5.84 -15.44
N LYS A 41 -12.57 6.39 -14.53
CA LYS A 41 -13.98 6.71 -14.79
C LYS A 41 -14.15 7.77 -15.89
N VAL A 42 -13.28 8.79 -15.89
CA VAL A 42 -13.31 9.88 -16.88
C VAL A 42 -12.82 9.39 -18.24
N THR A 43 -11.72 8.64 -18.27
CA THR A 43 -11.11 8.14 -19.51
C THR A 43 -11.79 6.91 -20.09
N LYS A 44 -12.78 6.34 -19.39
CA LYS A 44 -13.46 5.07 -19.75
C LYS A 44 -12.51 3.87 -19.87
N ARG A 45 -11.37 3.93 -19.19
CA ARG A 45 -10.39 2.84 -19.12
C ARG A 45 -10.84 1.81 -18.08
N LYS A 46 -10.58 0.53 -18.37
CA LYS A 46 -10.92 -0.59 -17.46
C LYS A 46 -9.80 -0.92 -16.47
N THR A 47 -8.57 -0.49 -16.73
CA THR A 47 -7.38 -0.83 -15.94
C THR A 47 -6.46 0.37 -15.76
N GLY A 48 -5.89 0.48 -14.56
CA GLY A 48 -4.92 1.49 -14.16
C GLY A 48 -3.61 0.85 -13.69
N GLU A 49 -2.57 1.65 -13.52
CA GLU A 49 -1.24 1.16 -13.14
C GLU A 49 -1.12 0.93 -11.63
N PHE A 50 -1.84 1.71 -10.82
CA PHE A 50 -1.75 1.64 -9.35
C PHE A 50 -2.07 0.25 -8.76
N PHE A 51 -2.99 -0.49 -9.39
CA PHE A 51 -3.43 -1.81 -8.92
C PHE A 51 -2.70 -2.97 -9.61
N ARG A 52 -1.74 -2.69 -10.51
CA ARG A 52 -0.98 -3.75 -11.16
C ARG A 52 0.07 -4.30 -10.19
N PRO A 53 0.25 -5.63 -10.12
CA PRO A 53 1.37 -6.19 -9.36
C PRO A 53 2.67 -5.63 -9.92
N GLY A 54 3.49 -5.04 -9.04
CA GLY A 54 4.78 -4.47 -9.41
C GLY A 54 5.69 -5.53 -10.02
N LYS A 55 6.50 -5.14 -11.00
CA LYS A 55 7.54 -6.01 -11.57
C LYS A 55 8.48 -6.42 -10.43
N ALA A 56 8.70 -7.73 -10.26
CA ALA A 56 9.66 -8.22 -9.28
C ALA A 56 11.01 -7.55 -9.56
N ILE A 57 11.57 -6.90 -8.54
CA ILE A 57 12.95 -6.41 -8.62
C ILE A 57 13.81 -7.66 -8.55
N GLU A 58 14.38 -8.06 -9.68
CA GLU A 58 15.40 -9.10 -9.70
C GLU A 58 16.55 -8.63 -8.82
N PRO A 59 17.01 -9.42 -7.84
CA PRO A 59 18.17 -9.04 -7.05
C PRO A 59 19.31 -8.79 -8.02
N GLY A 60 19.84 -7.57 -8.01
CA GLY A 60 20.94 -7.16 -8.86
C GLY A 60 22.04 -8.21 -8.77
N ARG A 61 22.46 -8.72 -9.93
CA ARG A 61 23.69 -9.51 -10.04
C ARG A 61 24.79 -8.64 -9.46
N GLY A 62 25.20 -8.96 -8.22
CA GLY A 62 26.27 -8.26 -7.52
C GLY A 62 27.48 -8.20 -8.42
N ASP A 63 27.80 -6.99 -8.84
CA ASP A 63 29.07 -6.58 -9.37
C ASP A 63 30.13 -6.87 -8.30
N ALA A 64 31.09 -7.70 -8.71
CA ALA A 64 32.09 -8.39 -7.90
C ALA A 64 33.15 -7.46 -7.28
#